data_AF-A0A2N9DTX4-F1
#
_entry.id   AF-A0A2N9DTX4-F1
#
_cell.length_a   1.000
_cell.length_b   1.000
_cell.length_c   1.000
_cell.angle_alpha   90.00
_cell.angle_beta   90.00
_cell.angle_gamma   90.00
#
_symmetry.space_group_name_H-M   'P 1'
#
loop_
_entity.id
_entity.type
_entity.pdbx_description
1 polymer ?
#
loop_
_entity_poly.entity_id
_entity_poly.type
_entity_poly.pdbx_seq_one_letter_code
_entity_poly.pdbx_strand_id
1 'polypeptide(L)'
;MENNQLFALIDSAYQEDLSNQPAAYRQALLKSAEALMAGTDEFTVCADFYQVCHNNFIVPMSLPTANRSLYQFIEQTLKSTDQKRLRDLNLGYGLIATHFTFGPLN
;
A
#
# COMPACT_ATOMS: atom_id res chain seq x y z
N MET A 1 22.35 -5.37 -1.44
CA MET A 1 20.89 -5.26 -1.32
C MET A 1 20.56 -3.84 -1.72
N GLU A 2 20.03 -3.63 -2.93
CA GLU A 2 19.63 -2.29 -3.33
C GLU A 2 18.53 -1.82 -2.38
N ASN A 3 18.75 -0.66 -1.76
CA ASN A 3 17.80 0.01 -0.89
C ASN A 3 16.53 0.32 -1.70
N ASN A 4 15.61 -0.63 -1.75
CA ASN A 4 14.31 -0.43 -2.34
C ASN A 4 13.60 0.67 -1.53
N GLN A 5 13.29 1.80 -2.17
CA GLN A 5 12.68 2.97 -1.54
C GLN A 5 11.43 2.57 -0.73
N LEU A 6 10.66 1.60 -1.22
CA LEU A 6 9.51 1.07 -0.51
C LEU A 6 9.88 0.42 0.83
N PHE A 7 10.97 -0.34 0.90
CA PHE A 7 11.41 -0.99 2.14
C PHE A 7 11.79 0.05 3.20
N ALA A 8 12.52 1.11 2.81
CA ALA A 8 12.87 2.19 3.72
C ALA A 8 11.64 2.95 4.25
N LEU A 9 10.62 3.14 3.40
CA LEU A 9 9.35 3.75 3.81
C LEU A 9 8.58 2.84 4.78
N ILE A 10 8.55 1.53 4.54
CA ILE A 10 7.91 0.56 5.42
C ILE A 10 8.60 0.51 6.78
N ASP A 11 9.94 0.46 6.80
CA ASP A 11 10.71 0.44 8.05
C ASP A 11 10.48 1.72 8.86
N SER A 12 10.49 2.88 8.21
CA SER A 12 10.19 4.16 8.86
C SER A 12 8.75 4.21 9.40
N ALA A 13 7.78 3.71 8.63
CA ALA A 13 6.38 3.64 9.03
C ALA A 13 6.14 2.69 10.21
N TYR A 14 6.91 1.59 10.30
CA TYR A 14 6.80 0.60 11.38
C TYR A 14 7.31 1.13 12.73
N GLN A 15 8.20 2.12 12.72
CA GLN A 15 8.76 2.73 13.94
C GLN A 15 7.83 3.79 14.57
N GLU A 16 6.79 4.25 13.86
CA GLU A 16 5.83 5.22 14.40
C GLU A 16 4.84 4.58 15.38
N ASP A 17 4.21 5.41 16.22
CA ASP A 17 3.13 4.97 17.09
C ASP A 17 1.87 4.63 16.27
N LEU A 18 1.57 3.33 16.23
CA LEU A 18 0.41 2.77 15.54
C LEU A 18 -0.65 2.24 16.52
N SER A 19 -0.61 2.63 17.79
CA SER A 19 -1.53 2.12 18.83
C SER A 19 -3.00 2.43 18.53
N ASN A 20 -3.27 3.47 17.75
CA ASN A 20 -4.62 3.88 17.33
C ASN A 20 -5.09 3.21 16.04
N GLN A 21 -4.29 2.31 15.45
CA GLN A 21 -4.61 1.63 14.20
C GLN A 21 -4.94 0.15 14.44
N PRO A 22 -5.76 -0.48 13.58
CA PRO A 22 -6.04 -1.91 13.66
C PRO A 22 -4.78 -2.77 13.62
N ALA A 23 -4.76 -3.86 14.38
CA ALA A 23 -3.62 -4.79 14.41
C ALA A 23 -3.23 -5.32 13.02
N ALA A 24 -4.22 -5.47 12.12
CA ALA A 24 -4.01 -5.87 10.73
C ALA A 24 -3.08 -4.92 9.96
N TYR A 25 -3.08 -3.63 10.28
CA TYR A 25 -2.21 -2.65 9.62
C TYR A 25 -0.73 -2.88 9.97
N ARG A 26 -0.44 -3.11 11.25
CA ARG A 26 0.94 -3.42 11.69
C ARG A 26 1.43 -4.76 11.14
N GLN A 27 0.54 -5.75 11.03
CA GLN A 27 0.85 -7.02 10.37
C GLN A 27 1.12 -6.83 8.87
N ALA A 28 0.38 -5.94 8.21
CA ALA A 28 0.61 -5.62 6.79
C ALA A 28 2.01 -5.04 6.57
N LEU A 29 2.46 -4.10 7.42
CA LEU A 29 3.82 -3.53 7.32
C LEU A 29 4.90 -4.62 7.40
N LEU A 30 4.81 -5.52 8.38
CA LEU A 30 5.74 -6.64 8.53
C LEU A 30 5.71 -7.57 7.32
N LYS A 31 4.51 -7.99 6.90
CA LYS A 31 4.33 -8.88 5.76
C LYS A 31 4.89 -8.27 4.47
N SER A 32 4.69 -6.97 4.25
CA SER A 32 5.22 -6.25 3.11
C SER A 32 6.74 -6.17 3.14
N ALA A 33 7.36 -5.93 4.31
CA ALA A 33 8.81 -5.96 4.46
C ALA A 33 9.39 -7.35 4.15
N GLU A 34 8.79 -8.41 4.69
CA GLU A 34 9.18 -9.80 4.43
C GLU A 34 9.05 -10.16 2.94
N ALA A 35 7.95 -9.76 2.31
CA ALA A 35 7.71 -10.00 0.89
C ALA A 35 8.78 -9.33 0.01
N LEU A 36 9.18 -8.10 0.33
CA LEU A 36 10.27 -7.40 -0.38
C LEU A 36 11.61 -8.09 -0.18
N MET A 37 11.91 -8.54 1.05
CA MET A 37 13.14 -9.29 1.32
C MET A 37 13.17 -10.64 0.60
N ALA A 38 12.01 -11.26 0.37
CA ALA A 38 11.86 -12.48 -0.42
C ALA A 38 11.93 -12.25 -1.95
N GLY A 39 12.08 -11.00 -2.40
CA GLY A 39 12.17 -10.65 -3.82
C GLY A 39 10.83 -10.51 -4.53
N THR A 40 9.74 -10.30 -3.78
CA THR A 40 8.42 -9.99 -4.36
C THR A 40 8.47 -8.64 -5.06
N ASP A 41 7.83 -8.56 -6.23
CA ASP A 41 7.72 -7.34 -7.03
C ASP A 41 7.06 -6.20 -6.23
N GLU A 42 7.67 -5.02 -6.30
CA GLU A 42 7.27 -3.83 -5.52
C GLU A 42 5.79 -3.49 -5.72
N PHE A 43 5.32 -3.57 -6.96
CA PHE A 43 3.93 -3.27 -7.30
C PHE A 43 2.95 -4.26 -6.68
N THR A 44 3.31 -5.54 -6.61
CA THR A 44 2.49 -6.56 -5.92
C THR A 44 2.41 -6.27 -4.42
N VAL A 45 3.54 -5.91 -3.80
CA VAL A 45 3.58 -5.54 -2.38
C VAL A 45 2.75 -4.28 -2.10
N CYS A 46 2.83 -3.27 -2.96
CA CYS A 46 2.02 -2.06 -2.91
C CYS A 46 0.51 -2.38 -2.99
N ALA A 47 0.11 -3.25 -3.92
CA ALA A 47 -1.28 -3.65 -4.09
C ALA A 47 -1.82 -4.41 -2.88
N ASP A 48 -1.07 -5.39 -2.37
CA ASP A 48 -1.43 -6.16 -1.18
C ASP A 48 -1.62 -5.25 0.04
N PHE A 49 -0.67 -4.32 0.25
CA PHE A 49 -0.75 -3.37 1.37
C PHE A 49 -1.96 -2.45 1.23
N TYR A 50 -2.19 -1.91 0.03
CA TYR A 50 -3.33 -1.05 -0.25
C TYR A 50 -4.67 -1.77 0.00
N GLN A 51 -4.77 -3.04 -0.36
CA GLN A 51 -5.96 -3.85 -0.10
C GLN A 51 -6.21 -4.00 1.41
N VAL A 52 -5.17 -4.21 2.22
CA VAL A 52 -5.33 -4.26 3.69
C VAL A 52 -5.82 -2.93 4.22
N CYS A 53 -5.27 -1.81 3.75
CA CYS A 53 -5.75 -0.48 4.11
C CYS A 53 -7.23 -0.29 3.78
N HIS A 54 -7.65 -0.71 2.57
CA HIS A 54 -9.02 -0.60 2.12
C HIS A 54 -9.97 -1.47 2.96
N ASN A 55 -9.65 -2.75 3.15
CA ASN A 55 -10.48 -3.71 3.88
C ASN A 55 -10.66 -3.36 5.36
N ASN A 56 -9.71 -2.63 5.94
CA ASN A 56 -9.75 -2.19 7.34
C ASN A 56 -10.16 -0.73 7.50
N PHE A 57 -10.65 -0.08 6.44
CA PHE A 57 -11.09 1.32 6.44
C PHE A 57 -10.03 2.29 6.98
N ILE A 58 -8.75 2.03 6.69
CA ILE A 58 -7.64 2.89 7.14
C ILE A 58 -7.74 4.23 6.43
N VAL A 59 -7.90 5.29 7.22
CA VAL A 59 -7.98 6.66 6.70
C VAL A 59 -6.58 7.27 6.68
N PRO A 60 -6.03 7.66 5.51
CA PRO A 60 -4.66 8.16 5.42
C PRO A 60 -4.40 9.40 6.28
N MET A 61 -5.39 10.30 6.40
CA MET A 61 -5.28 11.50 7.23
C MET A 61 -5.18 11.21 8.73
N SER A 62 -5.56 10.01 9.17
CA SER A 62 -5.43 9.57 10.57
C SER A 62 -4.07 8.95 10.89
N LEU A 63 -3.25 8.69 9.86
CA LEU A 63 -1.94 8.07 10.02
C LEU A 63 -0.89 9.11 10.43
N PRO A 64 0.15 8.71 11.18
CA PRO A 64 1.30 9.56 11.44
C PRO A 64 2.11 9.80 10.15
N THR A 65 3.16 10.62 10.24
CA THR A 65 3.78 11.26 9.07
C THR A 65 4.46 10.27 8.13
N ALA A 66 5.28 9.35 8.64
CA ALA A 66 5.96 8.35 7.80
C ALA A 66 4.95 7.38 7.17
N ASN A 67 3.91 6.99 7.91
CA ASN A 67 2.83 6.16 7.39
C ASN A 67 2.03 6.86 6.28
N ARG A 68 1.81 8.18 6.39
CA ARG A 68 1.22 8.98 5.30
C ARG A 68 2.10 9.00 4.06
N SER A 69 3.42 9.18 4.24
CA SER A 69 4.37 9.14 3.13
C SER A 69 4.40 7.77 2.43
N LEU A 70 4.37 6.69 3.20
CA LEU A 70 4.24 5.33 2.67
C LEU A 70 2.93 5.17 1.87
N TYR A 71 1.80 5.59 2.44
CA TYR A 71 0.51 5.50 1.75
C TYR A 71 0.52 6.29 0.43
N GLN A 72 1.07 7.50 0.45
CA GLN A 72 1.18 8.34 -0.75
C GLN A 72 2.07 7.69 -1.83
N PHE A 73 3.20 7.11 -1.42
CA PHE A 73 4.08 6.38 -2.35
C PHE A 73 3.35 5.21 -3.00
N ILE A 74 2.69 4.36 -2.19
CA ILE A 74 1.91 3.22 -2.68
C ILE A 74 0.83 3.67 -3.65
N GLU A 75 0.08 4.72 -3.30
CA GLU A 75 -0.98 5.26 -4.16
C GLU A 75 -0.42 5.78 -5.49
N GLN A 76 0.71 6.48 -5.48
CA GLN A 76 1.39 6.97 -6.68
C GLN A 76 1.88 5.82 -7.57
N THR A 77 2.49 4.78 -6.98
CA THR A 77 2.95 3.59 -7.69
C THR A 77 1.80 2.83 -8.34
N LEU A 78 0.65 2.73 -7.65
CA LEU A 78 -0.55 2.12 -8.21
C LEU A 78 -1.17 2.97 -9.33
N LYS A 79 -1.17 4.30 -9.20
CA LYS A 79 -1.71 5.24 -10.20
C LYS A 79 -0.85 5.38 -11.45
N SER A 80 0.47 5.26 -11.33
CA SER A 80 1.41 5.41 -12.45
C SER A 80 1.53 4.17 -13.33
N THR A 81 0.96 3.04 -12.89
CA THR A 81 1.06 1.76 -13.59
C THR A 81 -0.01 1.60 -14.68
N ASP A 82 0.39 0.98 -15.78
CA ASP A 82 -0.43 0.67 -16.97
C ASP A 82 -1.80 0.06 -16.59
N GLN A 83 -2.88 0.62 -17.16
CA GLN A 83 -4.27 0.17 -16.99
C GLN A 83 -4.45 -1.34 -17.13
N LYS A 84 -3.61 -1.98 -17.96
CA LYS A 84 -3.64 -3.43 -18.16
C LYS A 84 -3.26 -4.20 -16.88
N ARG A 85 -2.22 -3.75 -16.17
CA ARG A 85 -1.72 -4.42 -14.94
C ARG A 85 -2.70 -4.22 -13.78
N LEU A 86 -3.33 -3.05 -13.68
CA LEU A 86 -4.42 -2.77 -12.74
C LEU A 86 -5.65 -3.65 -13.03
N ARG A 87 -5.98 -3.88 -14.30
CA ARG A 87 -7.09 -4.76 -14.69
C ARG A 87 -6.83 -6.22 -14.32
N ASP A 88 -5.62 -6.72 -14.57
CA ASP A 88 -5.24 -8.10 -14.22
C ASP A 88 -5.23 -8.31 -12.69
N LEU A 89 -4.79 -7.32 -11.93
CA LEU A 89 -4.93 -7.29 -10.47
C LEU A 89 -6.38 -7.26 -10.01
N ASN A 90 -7.23 -6.41 -10.61
CA ASN A 90 -8.63 -6.32 -10.23
C ASN A 90 -9.39 -7.64 -10.49
N LEU A 91 -9.01 -8.36 -11.55
CA LEU A 91 -9.52 -9.70 -11.85
C LEU A 91 -9.00 -10.76 -10.85
N GLY A 92 -7.73 -10.68 -10.43
CA GLY A 92 -7.13 -11.62 -9.47
C GLY A 92 -7.55 -11.40 -8.01
N TYR A 93 -7.80 -10.16 -7.61
CA TYR A 93 -8.10 -9.77 -6.22
C TYR A 93 -9.58 -9.47 -5.97
N GLY A 94 -10.44 -9.61 -6.98
CA GLY A 94 -11.87 -9.34 -6.85
C GLY A 94 -12.21 -7.86 -6.62
N LEU A 95 -11.28 -6.94 -6.92
CA LEU A 95 -11.47 -5.49 -6.83
C LEU A 95 -12.37 -4.94 -7.95
N ILE A 96 -13.33 -5.74 -8.42
CA ILE A 96 -14.29 -5.42 -9.50
C ILE A 96 -15.15 -4.19 -9.15
N ALA A 97 -15.15 -3.72 -7.88
CA ALA A 97 -16.00 -2.63 -7.43
C ALA A 97 -15.31 -1.54 -6.58
N THR A 98 -13.98 -1.44 -6.54
CA THR A 98 -13.37 -0.14 -6.23
C THR A 98 -13.49 0.70 -7.49
N HIS A 99 -14.69 1.23 -7.72
CA HIS A 99 -14.89 2.46 -8.47
C HIS A 99 -13.77 3.39 -7.98
N PHE A 100 -12.81 3.70 -8.85
CA PHE A 100 -11.85 4.76 -8.60
C PHE A 100 -12.67 5.98 -8.18
N THR A 101 -12.70 6.27 -6.88
CA THR A 101 -13.27 7.49 -6.30
C THR A 101 -12.31 8.63 -6.58
N PHE A 102 -12.02 8.85 -7.86
CA PHE A 102 -11.41 10.07 -8.35
C PHE A 102 -12.10 10.35 -9.67
N GLY A 103 -13.16 11.15 -9.59
CA GLY A 103 -13.75 11.79 -10.75
C GLY A 103 -12.68 12.60 -11.51
N PRO A 104 -12.99 13.01 -12.75
CA PRO A 104 -12.02 13.71 -13.57
C PRO A 104 -11.57 14.98 -12.85
N LEU A 105 -10.26 15.14 -12.68
CA LEU A 105 -9.66 16.44 -12.44
C LEU A 105 -9.81 17.20 -13.77
N ASN A 106 -10.83 18.06 -13.85
CA ASN A 106 -10.85 19.19 -14.78
C ASN A 106 -9.96 20.30 -14.23
#